data_AF-A0A962ADZ7-F1
#
_entry.id   AF-A0A962ADZ7-F1
#
_cell.length_a   1.000
_cell.length_b   1.000
_cell.length_c   1.000
_cell.angle_alpha   90.00
_cell.angle_beta   90.00
_cell.angle_gamma   90.00
#
_symmetry.space_group_name_H-M   'P 1'
#
loop_
_entity.id
_entity.type
_entity.pdbx_description
1 polymer ?
#
loop_
_entity_poly.entity_id
_entity_poly.type
_entity_poly.pdbx_seq_one_letter_code
_entity_poly.pdbx_strand_id
1 'polypeptide(L)'
;MSANAATHWRKSTFCATLRDQGLRPTRQRVQIAELLFAKGDRHLTAETLFAEAREQRYPPSLATIYNALRDFAAHGLVREIALYGA
;
A
#
# COMPACT_ATOMS: atom_id res chain seq x y z
N MET A 1 -7.58 22.53 14.43
CA MET A 1 -6.38 22.04 15.15
C MET A 1 -6.48 20.51 15.14
N SER A 2 -5.84 19.73 14.29
CA SER A 2 -4.43 19.77 13.87
C SER A 2 -4.31 19.35 12.39
N ALA A 3 -3.58 20.15 11.62
CA ALA A 3 -3.18 19.85 10.25
C ALA A 3 -1.73 19.35 10.25
N ASN A 4 -1.41 18.45 9.29
CA ASN A 4 -0.07 18.09 8.84
C ASN A 4 0.91 17.50 9.87
N ALA A 5 0.85 16.19 10.02
CA ALA A 5 2.06 15.39 10.02
C ALA A 5 2.17 14.72 8.65
N ALA A 6 2.72 15.44 7.67
CA ALA A 6 3.22 14.82 6.45
C ALA A 6 4.30 13.82 6.88
N THR A 7 3.86 12.59 7.11
CA THR A 7 4.69 11.54 7.70
C THR A 7 5.71 11.19 6.65
N HIS A 8 6.95 11.60 6.84
CA HIS A 8 8.05 11.24 5.95
C HIS A 8 8.29 9.72 6.08
N TRP A 9 7.61 8.92 5.25
CA TRP A 9 7.76 7.47 5.27
C TRP A 9 9.09 7.07 4.60
N ARG A 10 10.10 6.75 5.41
CA ARG A 10 11.34 6.09 4.94
C ARG A 10 11.08 4.60 4.77
N LYS A 11 11.86 3.92 3.93
CA LYS A 11 11.87 2.44 3.81
C LYS A 11 11.85 1.71 5.16
N SER A 12 12.65 2.19 6.11
CA SER A 12 12.69 1.67 7.48
C SER A 12 11.34 1.79 8.21
N THR A 13 10.60 2.86 7.95
CA THR A 13 9.28 3.13 8.53
C THR A 13 8.28 2.08 8.06
N PHE A 14 8.23 1.76 6.75
CA PHE A 14 7.27 0.76 6.24
C PHE A 14 7.49 -0.65 6.79
N CYS A 15 8.76 -1.09 6.93
CA CYS A 15 9.06 -2.37 7.57
C CYS A 15 8.57 -2.44 9.01
N ALA A 16 8.67 -1.33 9.77
CA ALA A 16 8.16 -1.26 11.14
C ALA A 16 6.63 -1.25 11.15
N THR A 17 5.99 -0.39 10.36
CA THR A 17 4.53 -0.30 10.25
C THR A 17 3.89 -1.63 9.90
N LEU A 18 4.45 -2.38 8.94
CA LEU A 18 3.93 -3.71 8.60
C LEU A 18 4.04 -4.66 9.80
N ARG A 19 5.16 -4.67 10.52
CA ARG A 19 5.33 -5.52 11.72
C ARG A 19 4.36 -5.14 12.83
N ASP A 20 4.17 -3.85 13.07
CA ASP A 20 3.30 -3.34 14.12
C ASP A 20 1.83 -3.72 13.87
N GLN A 21 1.44 -3.85 12.59
CA GLN A 21 0.14 -4.36 12.19
C GLN A 21 0.08 -5.90 12.10
N GLY A 22 1.14 -6.62 12.48
CA GLY A 22 1.18 -8.08 12.46
C GLY A 22 1.51 -8.71 11.09
N LEU A 23 1.94 -7.92 10.11
CA LEU A 23 2.36 -8.39 8.79
C LEU A 23 3.87 -8.61 8.73
N ARG A 24 4.27 -9.79 8.22
CA ARG A 24 5.67 -10.01 7.85
C ARG A 24 6.09 -9.05 6.72
N PRO A 25 7.13 -8.21 6.89
CA PRO A 25 7.55 -7.23 5.89
C PRO A 25 8.42 -7.88 4.80
N THR A 26 7.79 -8.63 3.90
CA THR A 26 8.48 -9.17 2.73
C THR A 26 8.88 -8.04 1.77
N ARG A 27 9.88 -8.26 0.92
CA ARG A 27 10.35 -7.26 -0.06
C ARG A 27 9.20 -6.70 -0.92
N GLN A 28 8.29 -7.57 -1.36
CA GLN A 28 7.13 -7.17 -2.17
C GLN A 28 6.10 -6.38 -1.36
N ARG A 29 5.78 -6.78 -0.13
CA ARG A 29 4.85 -6.01 0.72
C ARG A 29 5.39 -4.61 1.02
N VAL A 30 6.68 -4.50 1.33
CA VAL A 30 7.33 -3.20 1.57
C VAL A 30 7.32 -2.33 0.31
N GLN A 31 7.63 -2.92 -0.85
CA GLN A 31 7.58 -2.25 -2.15
C GLN A 31 6.17 -1.73 -2.50
N ILE A 32 5.14 -2.54 -2.26
CA ILE A 32 3.74 -2.18 -2.52
C ILE A 32 3.27 -1.12 -1.51
N ALA A 33 3.64 -1.23 -0.23
CA ALA A 33 3.35 -0.22 0.78
C ALA A 33 4.01 1.13 0.43
N GLU A 34 5.26 1.13 -0.03
CA GLU A 34 5.93 2.34 -0.53
C GLU A 34 5.14 2.99 -1.65
N LEU A 35 4.76 2.22 -2.68
CA LEU A 35 3.95 2.76 -3.77
C LEU A 35 2.64 3.34 -3.25
N LEU A 36 1.90 2.59 -2.44
CA LEU A 36 0.57 2.95 -1.99
C LEU A 36 0.59 4.24 -1.14
N PHE A 37 1.49 4.32 -0.16
CA PHE A 37 1.51 5.39 0.84
C PHE A 37 2.45 6.57 0.49
N ALA A 38 3.39 6.44 -0.45
CA ALA A 38 4.33 7.53 -0.76
C ALA A 38 3.67 8.81 -1.28
N LYS A 39 2.46 8.73 -1.86
CA LYS A 39 1.73 9.87 -2.41
C LYS A 39 0.64 10.42 -1.48
N GLY A 40 0.63 10.02 -0.20
CA GLY A 40 -0.37 10.44 0.79
C GLY A 40 -1.73 9.79 0.57
N ASP A 41 -2.77 10.40 1.15
CA ASP A 41 -4.14 9.88 1.13
C ASP A 41 -4.73 9.94 -0.29
N ARG A 42 -5.11 8.78 -0.83
CA ARG A 42 -5.66 8.66 -2.18
C ARG A 42 -6.54 7.42 -2.33
N HIS A 43 -7.54 7.51 -3.20
CA HIS A 43 -8.30 6.36 -3.67
C HIS A 43 -7.64 5.83 -4.94
N LEU A 44 -7.41 4.52 -4.99
CA LEU A 44 -6.79 3.85 -6.14
C LEU A 44 -7.41 2.47 -6.33
N THR A 45 -7.39 1.98 -7.57
CA THR A 45 -7.69 0.58 -7.86
C THR A 45 -6.40 -0.24 -7.88
N ALA A 46 -6.53 -1.57 -7.83
CA ALA A 46 -5.39 -2.48 -7.98
C ALA A 46 -4.69 -2.29 -9.35
N GLU A 47 -5.44 -1.99 -10.40
CA GLU A 47 -4.95 -1.73 -11.76
C GLU A 47 -4.14 -0.44 -11.83
N THR A 48 -4.61 0.63 -11.16
CA THR A 48 -3.83 1.87 -11.07
C THR A 48 -2.51 1.63 -10.36
N LEU A 49 -2.53 0.91 -9.23
CA LEU A 49 -1.30 0.57 -8.50
C LEU A 49 -0.37 -0.33 -9.32
N PHE A 50 -0.94 -1.25 -10.09
CA PHE A 50 -0.19 -2.09 -11.01
C PHE A 50 0.48 -1.26 -12.11
N ALA A 51 -0.22 -0.31 -12.72
CA ALA A 51 0.36 0.60 -13.70
C ALA A 51 1.54 1.40 -13.12
N GLU A 52 1.41 1.93 -11.90
CA GLU A 52 2.52 2.61 -11.20
C GLU A 52 3.68 1.66 -10.91
N ALA A 53 3.39 0.41 -10.52
CA ALA A 53 4.42 -0.57 -10.19
C ALA A 53 5.24 -1.03 -11.40
N ARG A 54 4.69 -0.94 -12.62
CA ARG A 54 5.37 -1.33 -13.87
C ARG A 54 6.61 -0.51 -14.18
N GLU A 55 6.73 0.68 -13.62
CA GLU A 55 7.91 1.56 -13.79
C GLU A 55 9.11 1.11 -12.94
N GLN A 56 8.91 0.15 -12.03
CA GLN A 56 9.97 -0.35 -11.16
C GLN A 56 10.82 -1.44 -11.83
N ARG A 57 12.08 -1.56 -11.39
CA ARG A 57 13.03 -2.56 -11.91
C ARG A 57 12.53 -4.01 -11.82
N TYR A 58 11.74 -4.33 -10.80
CA TYR A 58 11.17 -5.66 -10.57
C TYR A 58 9.70 -5.50 -10.17
N PRO A 59 8.79 -5.36 -11.15
CA PRO A 59 7.39 -5.11 -10.86
C PRO A 59 6.71 -6.37 -10.29
N PRO A 60 5.89 -6.25 -9.23
CA PRO A 60 5.03 -7.35 -8.79
C PRO A 60 3.98 -7.69 -9.86
N SER A 61 3.51 -8.94 -9.88
CA SER A 61 2.36 -9.32 -10.71
C SER A 61 1.08 -8.69 -10.16
N LEU A 62 0.05 -8.58 -11.01
CA LEU A 62 -1.26 -8.11 -10.57
C LEU A 62 -1.81 -8.96 -9.42
N ALA A 63 -1.67 -10.28 -9.48
CA ALA A 63 -2.05 -11.18 -8.39
C ALA A 63 -1.31 -10.88 -7.07
N THR A 64 -0.02 -10.53 -7.15
CA THR A 64 0.77 -10.13 -5.97
C THR A 64 0.22 -8.85 -5.35
N ILE A 65 -0.19 -7.89 -6.18
CA ILE A 65 -0.82 -6.64 -5.73
C ILE A 65 -2.15 -6.93 -5.04
N TYR A 66 -3.03 -7.71 -5.67
CA TYR A 66 -4.31 -8.11 -5.05
C TYR A 66 -4.11 -8.82 -3.71
N ASN A 67 -3.16 -9.76 -3.64
CA ASN A 67 -2.85 -10.45 -2.40
C ASN A 67 -2.39 -9.47 -1.30
N ALA A 68 -1.51 -8.53 -1.64
CA ALA A 68 -1.02 -7.54 -0.68
C ALA A 68 -2.12 -6.59 -0.22
N LEU A 69 -2.98 -6.10 -1.14
CA LEU A 69 -4.09 -5.21 -0.79
C LEU A 69 -5.09 -5.90 0.14
N ARG A 70 -5.43 -7.16 -0.14
CA ARG A 70 -6.28 -7.98 0.73
C ARG A 70 -5.65 -8.15 2.12
N ASP A 71 -4.37 -8.47 2.19
CA ASP A 71 -3.65 -8.59 3.47
C ASP A 71 -3.64 -7.24 4.21
N PHE A 72 -3.42 -6.13 3.51
CA PHE A 72 -3.42 -4.80 4.10
C PHE A 72 -4.80 -4.43 4.64
N ALA A 73 -5.87 -4.75 3.92
CA ALA A 73 -7.25 -4.53 4.38
C ALA A 73 -7.56 -5.37 5.63
N ALA A 74 -7.18 -6.65 5.63
CA ALA A 74 -7.37 -7.55 6.78
C ALA A 74 -6.60 -7.09 8.03
N HIS A 75 -5.49 -6.37 7.85
CA HIS A 75 -4.67 -5.82 8.93
C HIS A 75 -4.89 -4.31 9.16
N GLY A 76 -5.97 -3.72 8.61
CA GLY A 76 -6.37 -2.33 8.89
C GLY A 76 -5.46 -1.24 8.32
N LEU A 77 -4.55 -1.58 7.41
CA LEU A 77 -3.64 -0.64 6.74
C LEU A 77 -4.31 0.14 5.61
N VAL A 78 -5.31 -0.47 4.97
CA VAL A 78 -6.11 0.17 3.92
C VAL A 78 -7.57 -0.15 4.15
N ARG A 79 -8.46 0.67 3.58
CA ARG A 79 -9.90 0.45 3.59
C ARG A 79 -10.38 0.16 2.18
N GLU A 80 -11.07 -0.96 2.01
CA GLU A 80 -11.78 -1.24 0.77
C GLU A 80 -13.02 -0.36 0.65
N ILE A 81 -13.22 0.24 -0.53
CA ILE A 81 -14.38 1.06 -0.84
C ILE A 81 -15.16 0.34 -1.95
N ALA A 82 -16.36 -0.11 -1.63
CA ALA A 82 -17.27 -0.66 -2.63
C ALA A 82 -17.84 0.47 -3.48
N LEU A 83 -17.65 0.39 -4.79
CA LEU A 83 -18.37 1.23 -5.75
C LEU A 83 -19.79 0.67 -5.87
N TYR A 84 -20.72 1.18 -5.06
CA TYR A 84 -22.14 0.97 -5.33
C TYR A 84 -22.48 1.81 -6.57
N GLY A 85 -22.66 1.14 -7.71
CA GLY A 85 -23.08 1.78 -8.95
C GLY A 85 -24.45 2.42 -8.79
N ALA A 86 -24.58 3.67 -9.24
CA ALA A 86 -25.85 4.29 -9.60
C ALA A 86 -26.27 3.84 -11.01
#